data_AF-A0A2T6KSC4-F1
#
_entry.id   AF-A0A2T6KSC4-F1
#
_cell.length_a   1.000
_cell.length_b   1.000
_cell.length_c   1.000
_cell.angle_alpha   90.00
_cell.angle_beta   90.00
_cell.angle_gamma   90.00
#
_symmetry.space_group_name_H-M   'P 1'
#
loop_
_entity.id
_entity.type
_entity.pdbx_description
1 polymer ?
#
loop_
_entity_poly.entity_id
_entity_poly.type
_entity_poly.pdbx_seq_one_letter_code
_entity_poly.pdbx_strand_id
1 'polypeptide(L)'
;MLGVFATDEYGLQAVLSSSLHQIWAITYGSGMRNDPRYTPSDVFETFPRPPLSGRLEAIGRVLDEERREIMLRSGLGLTKLYNRVNDAEVRGDEDVDRLRELHVHLDHAVVEAYGWRDIRLQHGIHGYRQTMRWTVSPTARTELLDRLLEENHRRTNREA
;
A
#
# COMPACT_ATOMS: atom_id res chain seq x y z
N MET A 1 5.14 -17.39 -9.96
CA MET A 1 5.88 -16.41 -10.80
C MET A 1 6.40 -15.35 -9.86
N LEU A 2 7.72 -15.11 -9.86
CA LEU A 2 8.34 -14.04 -9.08
C LEU A 2 8.49 -12.83 -10.01
N GLY A 3 7.89 -11.70 -9.66
CA GLY A 3 8.11 -10.42 -10.35
C GLY A 3 9.11 -9.57 -9.58
N VAL A 4 10.07 -8.97 -10.27
CA VAL A 4 11.06 -8.05 -9.70
C VAL A 4 10.97 -6.73 -10.46
N PHE A 5 10.72 -5.64 -9.74
CA PHE A 5 10.85 -4.28 -10.27
C PHE A 5 12.29 -3.81 -10.02
N ALA A 6 13.11 -3.75 -11.07
CA ALA A 6 14.49 -3.29 -10.99
C ALA A 6 14.54 -1.75 -11.09
N THR A 7 14.22 -1.09 -9.98
CA THR A 7 14.19 0.38 -9.84
C THR A 7 14.88 0.79 -8.55
N ASP A 8 15.53 1.95 -8.57
CA ASP A 8 16.09 2.64 -7.41
C ASP A 8 15.21 3.84 -6.97
N GLU A 9 14.02 3.99 -7.56
CA GLU A 9 13.10 5.09 -7.27
C GLU A 9 12.26 4.79 -6.02
N TYR A 10 12.60 5.44 -4.90
CA TYR A 10 11.84 5.31 -3.66
C TYR A 10 10.40 5.82 -3.79
N GLY A 11 10.14 6.77 -4.68
CA GLY A 11 8.79 7.22 -4.99
C GLY A 11 7.89 6.11 -5.56
N LEU A 12 8.43 5.26 -6.45
CA LEU A 12 7.68 4.11 -6.96
C LEU A 12 7.50 3.05 -5.87
N GLN A 13 8.54 2.78 -5.08
CA GLN A 13 8.43 1.87 -3.94
C GLN A 13 7.37 2.32 -2.93
N ALA A 14 7.29 3.62 -2.63
CA ALA A 14 6.24 4.21 -1.81
C ALA A 14 4.86 3.89 -2.37
N VAL A 15 4.62 4.18 -3.66
CA VAL A 15 3.33 3.90 -4.30
C VAL A 15 2.97 2.41 -4.22
N LEU A 16 3.91 1.51 -4.49
CA LEU A 16 3.67 0.06 -4.43
C LEU A 16 3.49 -0.49 -3.02
N SER A 17 4.00 0.21 -2.01
CA SER A 17 3.85 -0.16 -0.60
C SER A 17 2.55 0.36 0.04
N SER A 18 1.80 1.21 -0.67
CA SER A 18 0.60 1.88 -0.16
C SER A 18 -0.63 0.96 -0.06
N SER A 19 -1.57 1.31 0.81
CA SER A 19 -2.89 0.68 0.89
C SER A 19 -3.64 0.79 -0.45
N LEU A 20 -3.46 1.86 -1.23
CA LEU A 20 -4.14 2.03 -2.53
C LEU A 20 -3.71 0.95 -3.53
N HIS A 21 -2.41 0.69 -3.63
CA HIS A 21 -1.91 -0.37 -4.49
C HIS A 21 -2.32 -1.75 -3.97
N GLN A 22 -2.31 -1.96 -2.65
CA GLN A 22 -2.80 -3.20 -2.04
C GLN A 22 -4.30 -3.43 -2.33
N ILE A 23 -5.14 -2.40 -2.22
CA ILE A 23 -6.58 -2.47 -2.52
C ILE A 23 -6.78 -2.87 -3.99
N TRP A 24 -6.06 -2.23 -4.92
CA TRP A 24 -6.11 -2.57 -6.33
C TRP A 24 -5.66 -4.02 -6.59
N ALA A 25 -4.54 -4.42 -6.01
CA ALA A 25 -3.97 -5.75 -6.18
C ALA A 25 -4.88 -6.87 -5.64
N ILE A 26 -5.56 -6.66 -4.50
CA ILE A 26 -6.48 -7.68 -3.95
C ILE A 26 -7.79 -7.72 -4.75
N THR A 27 -8.25 -6.59 -5.29
CA THR A 27 -9.49 -6.51 -6.06
C THR A 27 -9.34 -7.09 -7.46
N TYR A 28 -8.26 -6.73 -8.19
CA TYR A 28 -8.06 -7.10 -9.59
C TYR A 28 -7.00 -8.18 -9.82
N GLY A 29 -6.19 -8.50 -8.81
CA GLY A 29 -5.23 -9.60 -8.92
C GLY A 29 -5.95 -10.93 -9.09
N SER A 30 -5.49 -11.73 -10.05
CA SER A 30 -5.98 -13.10 -10.27
C SER A 30 -5.73 -13.97 -9.01
N GLY A 31 -6.60 -14.93 -8.70
CA GLY A 31 -6.41 -15.78 -7.52
C GLY A 31 -7.31 -17.01 -7.47
N MET A 32 -6.83 -18.07 -6.83
CA MET A 32 -7.61 -19.29 -6.57
C MET A 32 -8.10 -19.25 -5.12
N ARG A 33 -9.42 -19.23 -4.93
CA ARG A 33 -10.13 -19.22 -3.64
C ARG A 33 -9.86 -18.01 -2.73
N ASN A 34 -8.66 -17.88 -2.13
CA ASN A 34 -8.38 -16.90 -1.06
C ASN A 34 -6.99 -16.23 -1.09
N ASP A 35 -6.02 -16.73 -1.87
CA ASP A 35 -4.70 -16.10 -1.98
C ASP A 35 -4.62 -15.25 -3.27
N PRO A 36 -4.54 -13.91 -3.16
CA PRO A 36 -4.36 -13.07 -4.33
C PRO A 36 -2.96 -13.33 -4.92
N ARG A 37 -2.92 -13.71 -6.20
CA ARG A 37 -1.68 -13.81 -6.97
C ARG A 37 -1.43 -12.46 -7.63
N TYR A 38 -0.27 -11.88 -7.34
CA TYR A 38 0.17 -10.67 -8.02
C TYR A 38 0.58 -11.02 -9.46
N THR A 39 -0.26 -10.67 -10.44
CA THR A 39 0.07 -10.76 -11.86
C THR A 39 0.39 -9.35 -12.36
N PRO A 40 1.61 -9.06 -12.81
CA PRO A 40 1.99 -7.70 -13.23
C PRO A 40 1.08 -7.09 -14.30
N SER A 41 0.64 -7.86 -15.29
CA SER A 41 -0.29 -7.40 -16.34
C SER A 41 -1.64 -6.97 -15.78
N ASP A 42 -2.16 -7.68 -14.78
CA ASP A 42 -3.50 -7.43 -14.24
C ASP A 42 -3.50 -6.37 -13.14
N VAL A 43 -2.33 -6.15 -12.51
CA VAL A 43 -2.19 -5.29 -11.33
C VAL A 43 -1.30 -4.09 -11.60
N PHE A 44 -0.02 -4.30 -11.95
CA PHE A 44 0.95 -3.20 -12.07
C PHE A 44 0.70 -2.35 -13.32
N GLU A 45 0.44 -2.99 -14.46
CA GLU A 45 0.21 -2.31 -15.74
C GLU A 45 -1.13 -1.55 -15.76
N THR A 46 -2.15 -2.06 -15.06
CA THR A 46 -3.48 -1.46 -14.98
C THR A 46 -3.62 -0.45 -13.85
N PHE A 47 -2.77 -0.49 -12.82
CA PHE A 47 -2.87 0.42 -11.69
C PHE A 47 -2.60 1.87 -12.15
N PRO A 48 -3.56 2.80 -11.97
CA PRO A 48 -3.39 4.17 -12.46
C PRO A 48 -2.49 4.97 -11.52
N ARG A 49 -1.18 4.76 -11.60
CA ARG A 49 -0.17 5.35 -10.69
C ARG A 49 -0.27 6.88 -10.59
N PRO A 50 -0.11 7.47 -9.40
CA PRO A 50 -0.07 8.93 -9.29
C PRO A 50 1.26 9.47 -9.86
N PRO A 51 1.35 10.78 -10.15
CA PRO A 51 2.64 11.39 -10.44
C PRO A 51 3.59 11.22 -9.25
N LEU A 52 4.85 10.88 -9.54
CA LEU A 52 5.88 10.84 -8.51
C LEU A 52 6.19 12.25 -8.02
N SER A 53 6.48 12.37 -6.73
CA SER A 53 6.78 13.65 -6.08
C SER A 53 7.92 13.50 -5.09
N GLY A 54 8.58 14.62 -4.74
CA GLY A 54 9.63 14.62 -3.72
C GLY A 54 9.13 14.13 -2.34
N ARG A 55 7.84 14.32 -2.04
CA ARG A 55 7.21 13.79 -0.82
C ARG A 55 7.13 12.25 -0.86
N LEU A 56 6.76 11.67 -2.00
CA LEU A 56 6.72 10.21 -2.19
C LEU A 56 8.11 9.58 -2.11
N GLU A 57 9.08 10.24 -2.75
CA GLU A 57 10.49 9.83 -2.69
C GLU A 57 11.01 9.81 -1.24
N ALA A 58 10.76 10.89 -0.49
CA ALA A 58 11.20 10.99 0.90
C ALA A 58 10.56 9.93 1.81
N ILE A 59 9.23 9.75 1.75
CA ILE A 59 8.55 8.76 2.61
C ILE A 59 8.88 7.32 2.22
N GLY A 60 9.08 7.05 0.92
CA GLY A 60 9.50 5.73 0.43
C GLY A 60 10.85 5.32 0.98
N ARG A 61 11.81 6.26 1.00
CA ARG A 61 13.15 6.06 1.56
C ARG A 61 13.10 5.81 3.06
N VAL A 62 12.40 6.66 3.81
CA VAL A 62 12.24 6.49 5.26
C VAL A 62 11.61 5.14 5.58
N LEU A 63 10.56 4.74 4.85
CA LEU A 63 9.94 3.43 5.06
C LEU A 63 10.89 2.27 4.76
N ASP A 64 11.72 2.37 3.71
CA ASP A 64 12.68 1.32 3.39
C ASP A 64 13.75 1.16 4.47
N GLU A 65 14.36 2.28 4.87
CA GLU A 65 15.42 2.34 5.88
C GLU A 65 14.91 1.82 7.23
N GLU A 66 13.82 2.38 7.74
CA GLU A 66 13.22 2.00 9.04
C GLU A 66 12.82 0.53 9.05
N ARG A 67 12.15 0.05 8.00
CA ARG A 67 11.77 -1.36 7.87
C ARG A 67 13.00 -2.27 7.90
N ARG A 68 14.06 -1.92 7.18
CA ARG A 68 15.30 -2.70 7.13
C ARG A 68 15.96 -2.75 8.49
N GLU A 69 16.07 -1.61 9.17
CA GLU A 69 16.65 -1.54 10.51
C GLU A 69 15.83 -2.31 11.54
N ILE A 70 14.50 -2.23 11.49
CA ILE A 70 13.58 -3.01 12.33
C ILE A 70 13.81 -4.50 12.13
N MET A 71 13.88 -4.96 10.88
CA MET A 71 14.12 -6.36 10.56
C MET A 71 15.45 -6.85 11.15
N LEU A 72 16.51 -6.04 11.08
CA LEU A 72 17.82 -6.39 11.63
C LEU A 72 17.80 -6.45 13.16
N ARG A 73 17.27 -5.42 13.84
CA ARG A 73 17.28 -5.36 15.32
C ARG A 73 16.32 -6.35 15.97
N SER A 74 15.19 -6.66 15.31
CA SER A 74 14.20 -7.63 15.82
C SER A 74 14.49 -9.07 15.39
N GLY A 75 15.44 -9.30 14.47
CA GLY A 75 15.71 -10.62 13.89
C GLY A 75 14.54 -11.19 13.09
N LEU A 76 13.65 -10.33 12.58
CA LEU A 76 12.45 -10.74 11.87
C LEU A 76 12.62 -10.60 10.35
N GLY A 77 12.25 -11.64 9.62
CA GLY A 77 12.00 -11.54 8.19
C GLY A 77 10.71 -10.73 7.89
N LEU A 78 10.60 -10.21 6.67
CA LEU A 78 9.52 -9.32 6.22
C LEU A 78 8.12 -9.85 6.55
N THR A 79 7.86 -11.13 6.30
CA THR A 79 6.56 -11.76 6.59
C THR A 79 6.22 -11.72 8.08
N LYS A 80 7.17 -12.08 8.95
CA LYS A 80 6.95 -12.09 10.41
C LYS A 80 6.73 -10.67 10.94
N LEU A 81 7.48 -9.71 10.40
CA LEU A 81 7.32 -8.31 10.75
C LEU A 81 5.92 -7.80 10.38
N TYR A 82 5.48 -8.00 9.13
CA TYR A 82 4.16 -7.54 8.71
C TYR A 82 3.01 -8.32 9.35
N ASN A 83 3.21 -9.56 9.79
CA ASN A 83 2.22 -10.25 10.62
C ASN A 83 2.00 -9.50 11.94
N ARG A 84 3.07 -9.04 12.61
CA ARG A 84 2.97 -8.22 13.83
C ARG A 84 2.31 -6.86 13.56
N VAL A 85 2.66 -6.20 12.46
CA VAL A 85 2.01 -4.93 12.06
C VAL A 85 0.50 -5.09 11.91
N ASN A 86 0.05 -6.22 11.37
CA ASN A 86 -1.37 -6.54 11.17
C ASN A 86 -2.06 -7.12 12.42
N ASP A 87 -1.31 -7.45 13.46
CA ASP A 87 -1.84 -8.10 14.66
C ASP A 87 -2.52 -7.07 15.57
N ALA A 88 -3.82 -7.27 15.77
CA ALA A 88 -4.65 -6.42 16.60
C ALA A 88 -4.33 -6.55 18.09
N GLU A 89 -3.58 -7.56 18.53
CA GLU A 89 -3.23 -7.76 19.93
C GLU A 89 -1.90 -7.09 20.30
N VAL A 90 -1.08 -6.70 19.32
CA VAL A 90 0.19 -5.99 19.58
C VAL A 90 -0.09 -4.58 20.11
N ARG A 91 0.47 -4.28 21.30
CA ARG A 91 0.35 -3.01 22.01
C ARG A 91 1.72 -2.61 22.59
N GLY A 92 2.08 -1.34 22.50
CA GLY A 92 3.30 -0.79 23.11
C GLY A 92 4.59 -1.31 22.49
N ASP A 93 4.54 -1.71 21.22
CA ASP A 93 5.71 -2.14 20.47
C ASP A 93 6.12 -0.99 19.55
N GLU A 94 7.20 -0.31 19.92
CA GLU A 94 7.68 0.90 19.25
C GLU A 94 7.98 0.66 17.76
N ASP A 95 8.50 -0.53 17.41
CA ASP A 95 8.83 -0.87 16.02
C ASP A 95 7.56 -1.07 15.19
N VAL A 96 6.56 -1.74 15.77
CA VAL A 96 5.26 -1.93 15.11
C VAL A 96 4.51 -0.61 14.99
N ASP A 97 4.48 0.20 16.05
CA ASP A 97 3.81 1.49 16.07
C ASP A 97 4.46 2.47 15.07
N ARG A 98 5.80 2.45 14.96
CA ARG A 98 6.55 3.21 13.96
C ARG A 98 6.17 2.80 12.54
N LEU A 99 6.13 1.51 12.23
CA LEU A 99 5.72 1.07 10.89
C LEU A 99 4.27 1.43 10.56
N ARG A 100 3.37 1.32 11.54
CA ARG A 100 1.97 1.73 11.39
C ARG A 100 1.86 3.22 11.07
N GLU A 101 2.61 4.06 11.78
CA GLU A 101 2.69 5.51 11.53
C GLU A 101 3.26 5.81 10.13
N LEU A 102 4.36 5.16 9.73
CA LEU A 102 4.94 5.35 8.40
C LEU A 102 3.96 4.98 7.28
N HIS A 103 3.15 3.94 7.45
CA HIS A 103 2.09 3.58 6.51
C HIS A 103 0.96 4.61 6.46
N VAL A 104 0.61 5.23 7.59
CA VAL A 104 -0.34 6.36 7.62
C VAL A 104 0.21 7.53 6.79
N HIS A 105 1.46 7.94 7.04
CA HIS A 105 2.10 9.03 6.31
C HIS A 105 2.27 8.73 4.83
N LEU A 106 2.61 7.48 4.49
CA LEU A 106 2.72 7.01 3.12
C LEU A 106 1.38 7.13 2.39
N ASP A 107 0.30 6.58 2.94
CA ASP A 107 -1.00 6.60 2.28
C ASP A 107 -1.52 8.03 2.11
N HIS A 108 -1.29 8.92 3.08
CA HIS A 108 -1.59 10.34 2.92
C HIS A 108 -0.78 11.00 1.81
N ALA A 109 0.51 10.68 1.68
CA ALA A 109 1.34 11.20 0.59
C ALA A 109 0.87 10.70 -0.79
N VAL A 110 0.42 9.44 -0.89
CA VAL A 110 -0.12 8.88 -2.12
C VAL A 110 -1.46 9.53 -2.48
N VAL A 111 -2.38 9.64 -1.53
CA VAL A 111 -3.67 10.34 -1.71
C VAL A 111 -3.48 11.79 -2.14
N GLU A 112 -2.49 12.48 -1.56
CA GLU A 112 -2.12 13.83 -1.97
C GLU A 112 -1.58 13.88 -3.41
N ALA A 113 -0.74 12.92 -3.81
CA ALA A 113 -0.21 12.86 -5.17
C ALA A 113 -1.31 12.66 -6.22
N TYR A 114 -2.42 12.02 -5.86
CA TYR A 114 -3.65 11.96 -6.67
C TYR A 114 -4.51 13.24 -6.61
N GLY A 115 -4.26 14.14 -5.66
CA GLY A 115 -5.10 15.31 -5.39
C GLY A 115 -6.34 15.03 -4.52
N TRP A 116 -6.45 13.86 -3.89
CA TRP A 116 -7.64 13.38 -3.17
C TRP A 116 -7.63 13.68 -1.67
N ARG A 117 -7.14 14.87 -1.28
CA ARG A 117 -6.91 15.24 0.14
C ARG A 117 -8.18 15.28 1.00
N ASP A 118 -9.35 15.21 0.39
CA ASP A 118 -10.65 15.19 1.03
C ASP A 118 -11.01 13.82 1.65
N ILE A 119 -10.32 12.75 1.25
CA ILE A 119 -10.57 11.40 1.77
C ILE A 119 -10.04 11.25 3.20
N ARG A 120 -10.93 10.86 4.12
CA ARG A 120 -10.55 10.52 5.51
C ARG A 120 -10.15 9.05 5.60
N LEU A 121 -8.85 8.78 5.64
CA LEU A 121 -8.30 7.42 5.59
C LEU A 121 -8.61 6.55 6.83
N GLN A 122 -8.59 7.14 8.03
CA GLN A 122 -8.98 6.49 9.28
C GLN A 122 -8.34 5.09 9.47
N HIS A 123 -7.00 5.06 9.46
CA HIS A 123 -6.25 3.81 9.64
C HIS A 123 -6.59 3.10 10.95
N GLY A 124 -6.53 1.78 10.90
CA GLY A 124 -6.78 0.91 12.03
C GLY A 124 -6.70 -0.55 11.61
N ILE A 125 -7.07 -1.44 12.53
CA ILE A 125 -7.27 -2.85 12.20
C ILE A 125 -8.66 -2.99 11.57
N HIS A 126 -8.68 -3.19 10.25
CA HIS A 126 -9.92 -3.36 9.49
C HIS A 126 -9.91 -4.68 8.74
N GLY A 127 -11.11 -5.27 8.61
CA GLY A 127 -11.31 -6.50 7.87
C GLY A 127 -11.45 -6.23 6.37
N TYR A 128 -10.84 -7.08 5.55
CA TYR A 128 -11.19 -7.25 4.14
C TYR A 128 -11.25 -8.73 3.79
N ARG A 129 -12.37 -9.15 3.19
CA ARG A 129 -12.72 -10.56 3.02
C ARG A 129 -12.63 -11.32 4.35
N GLN A 130 -11.65 -12.21 4.51
CA GLN A 130 -11.45 -13.06 5.69
C GLN A 130 -10.17 -12.72 6.49
N THR A 131 -9.57 -11.54 6.28
CA THR A 131 -8.31 -11.15 6.94
C THR A 131 -8.45 -9.79 7.61
N MET A 132 -7.95 -9.68 8.84
CA MET A 132 -7.79 -8.43 9.57
C MET A 132 -6.39 -7.88 9.33
N ARG A 133 -6.27 -6.59 8.99
CA ARG A 133 -4.99 -5.94 8.69
C ARG A 133 -4.98 -4.51 9.19
N TRP A 134 -3.78 -4.00 9.44
CA TRP A 134 -3.56 -2.57 9.57
C TRP A 134 -3.70 -1.92 8.18
N THR A 135 -4.78 -1.16 7.98
CA THR A 135 -5.09 -0.53 6.69
C THR A 135 -6.08 0.63 6.90
N VAL A 136 -6.57 1.23 5.82
CA VAL A 136 -7.58 2.31 5.81
C VAL A 136 -8.97 1.77 6.17
N SER A 137 -9.88 2.65 6.61
CA SER A 137 -11.24 2.25 6.99
C SER A 137 -12.03 1.64 5.82
N PRO A 138 -13.06 0.81 6.07
CA PRO A 138 -13.91 0.28 5.02
C PRO A 138 -14.53 1.37 4.13
N THR A 139 -14.92 2.51 4.71
CA THR A 139 -15.44 3.67 3.97
C THR A 139 -14.38 4.27 3.07
N ALA A 140 -13.18 4.52 3.59
CA ALA A 140 -12.07 5.03 2.77
C ALA A 140 -11.68 4.06 1.66
N ARG A 141 -11.68 2.75 1.94
CA ARG A 141 -11.37 1.71 0.95
C ARG A 141 -12.34 1.74 -0.24
N THR A 142 -13.64 1.84 0.01
CA THR A 142 -14.65 1.94 -1.06
C THR A 142 -14.42 3.19 -1.91
N GLU A 143 -14.28 4.35 -1.27
CA GLU A 143 -14.03 5.62 -1.97
C GLU A 143 -12.74 5.59 -2.81
N LEU A 144 -11.65 5.05 -2.24
CA LEU A 144 -10.37 4.92 -2.95
C LEU A 144 -10.49 4.00 -4.16
N LEU A 145 -11.21 2.88 -4.05
CA LEU A 145 -11.40 1.96 -5.16
C LEU A 145 -12.20 2.60 -6.28
N ASP A 146 -13.27 3.34 -5.95
CA ASP A 146 -14.10 4.03 -6.93
C ASP A 146 -13.30 5.11 -7.69
N ARG A 147 -12.50 5.92 -6.99
CA ARG A 147 -11.64 6.93 -7.64
C ARG A 147 -10.51 6.32 -8.46
N LEU A 148 -9.92 5.21 -8.01
CA LEU A 148 -8.92 4.48 -8.79
C LEU A 148 -9.54 3.94 -10.08
N LEU A 149 -10.75 3.41 -10.03
CA LEU A 149 -11.47 2.95 -11.22
C LEU A 149 -11.76 4.09 -12.20
N GLU A 150 -12.27 5.22 -11.70
CA GLU A 150 -12.52 6.41 -12.51
C GLU A 150 -11.24 6.93 -13.17
N GLU A 151 -10.15 7.02 -12.40
CA GLU A 151 -8.86 7.47 -12.89
C GLU A 151 -8.26 6.52 -13.94
N ASN A 152 -8.42 5.20 -13.76
CA ASN A 152 -8.02 4.21 -14.76
C ASN A 152 -8.79 4.41 -16.08
N HIS A 153 -10.12 4.47 -16.03
CA HIS A 153 -10.94 4.71 -17.23
C HIS A 153 -10.59 6.04 -17.91
N ARG A 154 -10.37 7.10 -17.13
CA ARG A 154 -9.99 8.43 -17.66
C ARG A 154 -8.68 8.39 -18.43
N ARG A 155 -7.70 7.57 -18.03
CA ARG A 155 -6.40 7.44 -18.71
C ARG A 155 -6.51 6.58 -19.97
N THR A 156 -7.18 5.44 -19.90
CA THR A 156 -7.42 4.58 -21.06
C THR A 156 -8.13 5.34 -22.18
N ASN A 157 -9.13 6.17 -21.86
CA ASN A 157 -9.85 6.99 -22.84
C ASN A 157 -9.02 8.15 -23.44
N ARG A 158 -7.87 8.51 -22.86
CA ARG A 158 -6.93 9.51 -23.41
C ARG A 158 -5.85 8.90 -24.28
N GLU A 159 -5.61 7.60 -24.13
CA GLU A 159 -4.59 6.83 -24.86
C GLU A 159 -5.18 6.10 -26.09
N ALA A 160 -6.51 6.06 -26.22
CA ALA A 160 -7.27 5.56 -27.37
C ALA A 160 -7.54 6.65 -28.41
#